data_AF-A0A9D8T5A8-F1
#
_entry.id   AF-A0A9D8T5A8-F1
#
_cell.length_a   1.000
_cell.length_b   1.000
_cell.length_c   1.000
_cell.angle_alpha   90.00
_cell.angle_beta   90.00
_cell.angle_gamma   90.00
#
_symmetry.space_group_name_H-M   'P 1'
#
loop_
_entity.id
_entity.type
_entity.pdbx_description
1 polymer ?
#
loop_
_entity_poly.entity_id
_entity_poly.type
_entity_poly.pdbx_seq_one_letter_code
_entity_poly.pdbx_strand_id
1 'polypeptide(L)'
;LGPVKMTVSIINAGSKHNIIPDTCQFTVDVRVNECYQNQELCEYIQSQVDCQVKARSYRLSSSGIDLQHPLVQRCREMNIELFASPTLSDQSRMSFPSVKIGPGDSLRSHTADEYILVDEIAEAIELYIAMLDGLQF
;
A
#
# COMPACT_ATOMS: atom_id res chain seq x y z
N LEU A 1 -3.59 -8.89 0.76
CA LEU A 1 -2.83 -8.62 2.02
C LEU A 1 -3.50 -9.40 3.17
N GLY A 2 -2.95 -9.35 4.39
CA GLY A 2 -3.65 -9.84 5.59
C GLY A 2 -4.86 -8.96 5.98
N PRO A 3 -5.38 -9.09 7.22
CA PRO A 3 -6.43 -8.20 7.71
C PRO A 3 -5.98 -6.74 7.73
N VAL A 4 -6.96 -5.81 7.69
CA VAL A 4 -6.72 -4.37 7.88
C VAL A 4 -5.90 -4.16 9.16
N LYS A 5 -4.84 -3.35 9.08
CA LYS A 5 -3.96 -3.05 10.21
C LYS A 5 -4.19 -1.62 10.68
N MET A 6 -4.41 -1.45 11.99
CA MET A 6 -4.55 -0.15 12.63
C MET A 6 -3.50 -0.02 13.74
N THR A 7 -2.74 1.08 13.76
CA THR A 7 -1.69 1.32 14.76
C THR A 7 -1.82 2.72 15.34
N VAL A 8 -2.00 2.84 16.65
CA VAL A 8 -1.92 4.15 17.32
C VAL A 8 -0.44 4.52 17.43
N SER A 9 -0.03 5.61 16.79
CA SER A 9 1.38 5.98 16.65
C SER A 9 1.77 7.26 17.39
N ILE A 10 0.80 8.12 17.72
CA ILE A 10 1.02 9.39 18.42
C ILE A 10 -0.12 9.59 19.41
N ILE A 11 0.19 10.06 20.62
CA ILE A 11 -0.79 10.46 21.63
C ILE A 11 -0.30 11.71 22.36
N ASN A 12 -1.19 12.66 22.62
CA ASN A 12 -0.92 13.88 23.38
C ASN A 12 -2.12 14.23 24.27
N ALA A 13 -1.87 14.53 25.54
CA ALA A 13 -2.88 14.98 26.49
C ALA A 13 -2.24 15.79 27.63
N GLY A 14 -3.02 16.72 28.19
CA GLY A 14 -2.62 17.50 29.37
C GLY A 14 -1.62 18.62 29.09
N SER A 15 -1.36 19.42 30.12
CA SER A 15 -0.47 20.59 30.03
C SER A 15 0.43 20.77 31.25
N LYS A 16 -0.10 20.53 32.46
CA LYS A 16 0.66 20.58 33.73
C LYS A 16 0.34 19.35 34.57
N HIS A 17 1.30 18.95 35.39
CA HIS A 17 1.16 17.78 36.27
C HIS A 17 0.05 17.90 37.33
N ASN A 18 -0.45 19.12 37.59
CA ASN A 18 -1.46 19.42 38.59
C ASN A 18 -2.81 19.87 38.00
N ILE A 19 -3.00 19.73 36.68
CA ILE A 19 -4.25 20.04 35.99
C ILE A 19 -4.78 18.76 35.36
N ILE A 20 -6.05 18.43 35.63
CA ILE A 20 -6.72 17.31 34.96
C ILE A 20 -6.86 17.65 33.48
N PRO A 21 -6.38 16.80 32.55
CA PRO A 21 -6.52 17.04 31.11
C PRO A 21 -7.98 17.11 30.69
N ASP A 22 -8.34 18.14 29.94
CA ASP A 22 -9.67 18.31 29.33
C ASP A 22 -9.76 17.65 27.94
N THR A 23 -8.63 17.45 27.26
CA THR A 23 -8.53 16.89 25.91
C THR A 23 -7.41 15.86 25.80
N CYS A 24 -7.66 14.82 25.01
CA CYS A 24 -6.67 13.86 24.54
C CYS A 24 -6.81 13.68 23.03
N GLN A 25 -5.70 13.76 22.30
CA GLN A 25 -5.66 13.55 20.84
C GLN A 25 -4.66 12.46 20.51
N PHE A 26 -5.04 11.58 19.59
CA PHE A 26 -4.16 10.51 19.11
C PHE A 26 -4.29 10.33 17.59
N THR A 27 -3.23 9.82 16.96
CA THR A 27 -3.19 9.50 15.53
C THR A 27 -3.12 8.00 15.34
N VAL A 28 -3.96 7.49 14.43
CA VAL A 28 -3.98 6.08 14.03
C VAL A 28 -3.51 5.98 12.58
N ASP A 29 -2.44 5.20 12.35
CA ASP A 29 -2.03 4.73 11.02
C ASP A 29 -2.94 3.56 10.63
N VAL A 30 -3.69 3.71 9.53
CA VAL A 30 -4.63 2.70 9.05
C VAL A 30 -4.17 2.22 7.68
N ARG A 31 -3.89 0.92 7.57
CA ARG A 31 -3.49 0.27 6.32
C ARG A 31 -4.59 -0.67 5.87
N VAL A 32 -5.28 -0.27 4.80
CA VAL A 32 -6.43 -0.97 4.23
C VAL A 32 -5.95 -2.01 3.22
N ASN A 33 -6.62 -3.16 3.17
CA ASN A 33 -6.39 -4.17 2.14
C ASN A 33 -7.30 -3.93 0.92
N GLU A 34 -7.12 -4.74 -0.11
CA GLU A 34 -7.84 -4.66 -1.39
C GLU A 34 -9.38 -4.83 -1.30
N CYS A 35 -9.93 -5.19 -0.14
CA CYS A 35 -11.34 -5.51 0.04
C CYS A 35 -12.21 -4.33 0.51
N TYR A 36 -11.63 -3.19 0.91
CA TYR A 36 -12.37 -2.08 1.52
C TYR A 36 -11.97 -0.73 0.93
N GLN A 37 -12.91 0.20 0.90
CA GLN A 37 -12.59 1.60 0.63
C GLN A 37 -12.23 2.34 1.91
N ASN A 38 -11.33 3.32 1.79
CA ASN A 38 -10.92 4.17 2.93
C ASN A 38 -12.10 4.89 3.59
N GLN A 39 -13.08 5.31 2.79
CA GLN A 39 -14.26 6.02 3.29
C GLN A 39 -15.15 5.10 4.13
N GLU A 40 -15.49 3.92 3.61
CA GLU A 40 -16.30 2.92 4.31
C GLU A 40 -15.68 2.52 5.64
N LEU A 41 -14.35 2.33 5.67
CA LEU A 41 -13.64 2.00 6.89
C LEU A 41 -13.66 3.16 7.91
N CYS A 42 -13.54 4.41 7.45
CA CYS A 42 -13.60 5.58 8.32
C CYS A 42 -14.99 5.74 8.95
N GLU A 43 -16.05 5.56 8.15
CA GLU A 43 -17.45 5.57 8.61
C GLU A 43 -17.70 4.45 9.63
N TYR A 44 -17.16 3.25 9.35
CA TYR A 44 -17.20 2.15 10.31
C TYR A 44 -16.51 2.51 11.61
N ILE A 45 -15.27 3.02 11.59
CA ILE A 45 -14.53 3.41 12.80
C ILE A 45 -15.30 4.48 13.59
N GLN A 46 -15.86 5.49 12.91
CA GLN A 46 -16.70 6.52 13.53
C GLN A 46 -17.92 5.94 14.25
N SER A 47 -18.53 4.87 13.73
CA SER A 47 -19.65 4.19 14.38
C SER A 47 -19.28 3.40 15.63
N GLN A 48 -17.99 3.08 15.81
CA GLN A 48 -17.49 2.24 16.90
C GLN A 48 -16.90 3.04 18.08
N VAL A 49 -16.81 4.37 17.96
CA VAL A 49 -16.18 5.22 18.98
C VAL A 49 -17.02 6.46 19.28
N ASP A 50 -16.99 6.91 20.54
CA ASP A 50 -17.74 8.10 20.97
C ASP A 50 -16.99 9.42 20.68
N CYS A 51 -15.73 9.34 20.25
CA CYS A 51 -14.88 10.51 20.01
C CYS A 51 -14.94 10.97 18.54
N GLN A 52 -14.55 12.23 18.30
CA GLN A 52 -14.46 12.75 16.95
C GLN A 52 -13.33 12.07 16.16
N VAL A 53 -13.65 11.45 15.03
CA VAL A 53 -12.68 10.88 14.09
C VAL A 53 -12.67 11.71 12.82
N LYS A 54 -11.48 12.19 12.42
CA LYS A 54 -11.29 12.96 11.18
C LYS A 54 -10.15 12.39 10.35
N ALA A 55 -10.48 11.81 9.20
CA ALA A 55 -9.48 11.38 8.24
C ALA A 55 -8.74 12.58 7.63
N ARG A 56 -7.43 12.41 7.38
CA ARG A 56 -6.63 13.42 6.66
C ARG A 56 -6.97 13.47 5.18
N SER A 57 -7.24 12.31 4.57
CA SER A 57 -7.69 12.16 3.18
C SER A 57 -8.19 10.74 2.94
N TYR A 58 -9.01 10.54 1.91
CA TYR A 58 -9.46 9.21 1.45
C TYR A 58 -8.79 8.73 0.15
N ARG A 59 -7.95 9.57 -0.46
CA ARG A 59 -7.48 9.43 -1.85
C ARG A 59 -6.43 8.34 -2.10
N LEU A 60 -5.83 7.77 -1.04
CA LEU A 60 -4.74 6.80 -1.16
C LEU A 60 -5.32 5.40 -0.93
N SER A 61 -5.92 4.84 -1.97
CA SER A 61 -6.65 3.57 -1.88
C SER A 61 -5.73 2.37 -2.08
N SER A 62 -6.19 1.20 -1.64
CA SER A 62 -5.62 -0.08 -2.05
C SER A 62 -5.84 -0.32 -3.55
N SER A 63 -4.92 -1.05 -4.18
CA SER A 63 -4.99 -1.40 -5.60
C SER A 63 -4.89 -2.92 -5.76
N GLY A 64 -5.48 -3.44 -6.83
CA GLY A 64 -5.42 -4.86 -7.17
C GLY A 64 -5.77 -5.08 -8.64
N ILE A 65 -5.42 -6.26 -9.13
CA ILE A 65 -5.74 -6.73 -10.48
C ILE A 65 -6.32 -8.13 -10.39
N ASP A 66 -7.28 -8.44 -11.27
CA ASP A 66 -7.89 -9.78 -11.32
C ASP A 66 -6.83 -10.83 -11.67
N LEU A 67 -6.85 -11.97 -10.97
CA LEU A 67 -5.93 -13.06 -11.22
C LEU A 67 -6.07 -13.65 -12.63
N GLN A 68 -7.24 -13.54 -13.24
CA GLN A 68 -7.54 -13.98 -14.61
C GLN A 68 -7.15 -12.95 -15.67
N HIS A 69 -6.67 -11.77 -15.28
CA HIS A 69 -6.22 -10.76 -16.24
C HIS A 69 -5.07 -11.32 -17.10
N PRO A 70 -5.05 -11.09 -18.44
CA PRO A 70 -4.05 -11.69 -19.33
C PRO A 70 -2.60 -11.43 -18.92
N LEU A 71 -2.29 -10.21 -18.45
CA LEU A 71 -0.97 -9.88 -17.90
C LEU A 71 -0.59 -10.76 -16.69
N VAL A 72 -1.53 -11.04 -15.79
CA VAL A 72 -1.27 -11.87 -14.59
C VAL A 72 -1.10 -13.33 -14.97
N GLN A 73 -1.88 -13.81 -15.94
CA GLN A 73 -1.72 -15.16 -16.48
C GLN A 73 -0.36 -15.34 -17.15
N ARG A 74 0.07 -14.38 -17.97
CA ARG A 74 1.42 -14.38 -18.57
C ARG A 74 2.52 -14.43 -17.49
N CYS A 75 2.40 -13.63 -16.43
CA CYS A 75 3.35 -13.70 -15.31
C CYS A 75 3.42 -15.10 -14.67
N ARG A 76 2.28 -15.79 -14.52
CA ARG A 76 2.22 -17.15 -13.99
C ARG A 76 2.89 -18.17 -14.92
N GLU A 77 2.64 -18.07 -16.22
CA GLU A 77 3.28 -18.93 -17.23
C GLU A 77 4.81 -18.78 -17.21
N MET A 78 5.29 -17.57 -16.92
CA MET A 78 6.71 -17.24 -16.76
C MET A 78 7.27 -17.60 -15.37
N ASN A 79 6.48 -18.20 -14.48
CA ASN A 79 6.83 -18.51 -13.09
C ASN A 79 7.26 -17.29 -12.25
N ILE A 80 6.73 -16.11 -12.55
CA ILE A 80 6.94 -14.91 -11.73
C ILE A 80 6.08 -15.03 -10.47
N GLU A 81 6.71 -14.88 -9.31
CA GLU A 81 6.00 -14.90 -8.02
C GLU A 81 5.05 -13.69 -7.91
N LEU A 82 3.79 -13.97 -7.59
CA LEU A 82 2.78 -12.94 -7.35
C LEU A 82 2.66 -12.69 -5.85
N PHE A 83 2.79 -11.43 -5.43
CA PHE A 83 2.63 -11.05 -4.03
C PHE A 83 1.93 -9.70 -3.88
N ALA A 84 1.36 -9.45 -2.70
CA ALA A 84 0.76 -8.17 -2.36
C ALA A 84 1.78 -7.30 -1.63
N SER A 85 2.13 -6.14 -2.20
CA SER A 85 3.11 -5.24 -1.60
C SER A 85 2.50 -4.44 -0.44
N PRO A 86 3.16 -4.39 0.74
CA PRO A 86 2.72 -3.54 1.86
C PRO A 86 3.12 -2.06 1.69
N THR A 87 3.85 -1.73 0.62
CA THR A 87 4.41 -0.40 0.36
C THR A 87 3.54 0.36 -0.62
N LEU A 88 3.09 1.56 -0.20
CA LEU A 88 2.30 2.46 -1.03
C LEU A 88 3.09 2.88 -2.29
N SER A 89 2.37 3.09 -3.39
CA SER A 89 2.93 3.60 -4.65
C SER A 89 1.91 4.48 -5.36
N ASP A 90 2.25 4.99 -6.54
CA ASP A 90 1.33 5.78 -7.37
C ASP A 90 0.06 5.02 -7.79
N GLN A 91 0.07 3.68 -7.73
CA GLN A 91 -1.14 2.87 -7.93
C GLN A 91 -2.28 3.26 -7.00
N SER A 92 -1.99 3.79 -5.82
CA SER A 92 -3.00 4.28 -4.88
C SER A 92 -3.89 5.40 -5.43
N ARG A 93 -3.49 6.00 -6.56
CA ARG A 93 -4.20 7.06 -7.28
C ARG A 93 -4.82 6.58 -8.60
N MET A 94 -4.61 5.32 -8.98
CA MET A 94 -5.12 4.74 -10.22
C MET A 94 -6.45 4.05 -9.94
N SER A 95 -7.50 4.45 -10.66
CA SER A 95 -8.82 3.83 -10.55
C SER A 95 -9.03 2.65 -11.52
N PHE A 96 -7.99 2.29 -12.29
CA PHE A 96 -7.98 1.20 -13.25
C PHE A 96 -7.05 0.07 -12.79
N PRO A 97 -7.25 -1.18 -13.27
CA PRO A 97 -6.38 -2.30 -12.94
C PRO A 97 -4.91 -1.99 -13.26
N SER A 98 -4.01 -2.33 -12.33
CA SER A 98 -2.58 -2.06 -12.47
C SER A 98 -1.74 -3.12 -11.76
N VAL A 99 -0.46 -3.22 -12.15
CA VAL A 99 0.54 -4.14 -11.58
C VAL A 99 1.76 -3.34 -11.15
N LYS A 100 2.35 -3.70 -10.00
CA LYS A 100 3.68 -3.21 -9.57
C LYS A 100 4.70 -4.29 -9.87
N ILE A 101 5.70 -3.97 -10.69
CA ILE A 101 6.85 -4.83 -10.95
C ILE A 101 8.04 -3.94 -11.31
N GLY A 102 9.25 -4.34 -10.88
CA GLY A 102 10.46 -3.56 -11.12
C GLY A 102 11.73 -4.30 -10.66
N PRO A 103 12.91 -3.94 -11.21
CA PRO A 103 14.19 -4.47 -10.76
C PRO A 103 14.58 -3.99 -9.37
N GLY A 104 15.51 -4.70 -8.76
CA GLY A 104 16.12 -4.36 -7.48
C GLY A 104 15.37 -4.93 -6.27
N ASP A 105 15.85 -4.57 -5.10
CA ASP A 105 15.33 -5.04 -3.82
C ASP A 105 14.75 -3.87 -3.01
N SER A 106 13.51 -4.02 -2.55
CA SER A 106 12.83 -3.03 -1.70
C SER A 106 13.56 -2.75 -0.39
N LEU A 107 14.40 -3.68 0.09
CA LEU A 107 15.23 -3.50 1.28
C LEU A 107 16.35 -2.46 1.08
N ARG A 108 16.71 -2.13 -0.17
CA ARG A 108 17.73 -1.11 -0.48
C ARG A 108 17.15 0.31 -0.54
N SER A 109 15.84 0.45 -0.76
CA SER A 109 15.18 1.75 -0.84
C SER A 109 15.31 2.52 0.47
N HIS A 110 15.59 3.83 0.39
CA HIS A 110 15.76 4.72 1.55
C HIS A 110 16.86 4.30 2.54
N THR A 111 17.88 3.58 2.06
CA THR A 111 19.09 3.27 2.83
C THR A 111 20.28 4.12 2.37
N ALA A 112 21.32 4.25 3.20
CA ALA A 112 22.56 4.89 2.78
C ALA A 112 23.21 4.05 1.67
N ASP A 113 23.87 4.72 0.71
CA ASP A 113 24.53 4.07 -0.43
C ASP A 113 23.60 3.17 -1.25
N GLU A 114 22.34 3.62 -1.44
CA GLU A 114 21.36 2.96 -2.31
C GLU A 114 21.95 2.67 -3.70
N TYR A 115 21.79 1.43 -4.15
CA TYR A 115 22.37 0.95 -5.41
C TYR A 115 21.45 -0.04 -6.13
N ILE A 116 21.73 -0.21 -7.42
CA ILE A 116 21.15 -1.23 -8.29
C ILE A 116 22.29 -1.95 -9.01
N LEU A 117 22.16 -3.26 -9.20
CA LEU A 117 23.13 -4.03 -9.98
C LEU A 117 22.84 -3.83 -11.48
N VAL A 118 23.89 -3.78 -12.29
CA VAL A 118 23.73 -3.68 -13.75
C VAL A 118 22.99 -4.91 -14.29
N ASP A 119 23.25 -6.08 -13.72
CA ASP A 119 22.58 -7.33 -14.11
C ASP A 119 21.07 -7.30 -13.78
N GLU A 120 20.67 -6.70 -12.65
CA GLU A 120 19.24 -6.53 -12.31
C GLU A 120 18.50 -5.69 -13.36
N ILE A 121 19.18 -4.70 -13.95
CA ILE A 121 18.62 -3.88 -15.04
C ILE A 121 18.50 -4.71 -16.32
N ALA A 122 19.55 -5.46 -16.67
CA ALA A 122 19.56 -6.30 -17.87
C ALA A 122 18.45 -7.36 -17.81
N GLU A 123 18.33 -8.07 -16.69
CA GLU A 123 17.29 -9.07 -16.44
C GLU A 123 15.88 -8.47 -16.52
N ALA A 124 15.67 -7.27 -15.95
CA ALA A 124 14.37 -6.62 -16.02
C ALA A 124 13.98 -6.20 -17.44
N ILE A 125 14.94 -5.78 -18.28
CA ILE A 125 14.65 -5.48 -19.68
C ILE A 125 14.14 -6.72 -20.40
N GLU A 126 14.83 -7.85 -20.26
CA GLU A 126 14.41 -9.13 -20.86
C GLU A 126 13.05 -9.57 -20.34
N LEU A 127 12.82 -9.44 -19.03
CA LEU A 127 11.56 -9.74 -18.37
C LEU A 127 10.40 -8.91 -18.94
N TYR A 128 10.55 -7.60 -19.04
CA TYR A 128 9.52 -6.71 -19.57
C TYR A 128 9.16 -7.05 -21.02
N ILE A 129 10.17 -7.33 -21.86
CA ILE A 129 9.95 -7.73 -23.24
C ILE A 129 9.14 -9.03 -23.28
N ALA A 130 9.57 -10.06 -22.55
CA ALA A 130 8.88 -11.36 -22.54
C ALA A 130 7.45 -11.28 -21.98
N MET A 131 7.20 -10.38 -21.02
CA MET A 131 5.87 -10.15 -20.46
C MET A 131 4.92 -9.44 -21.43
N LEU A 132 5.42 -8.48 -22.19
CA LEU A 132 4.59 -7.59 -23.01
C LEU A 132 4.49 -8.01 -24.47
N ASP A 133 5.51 -8.68 -25.01
CA ASP A 133 5.52 -9.09 -26.41
C ASP A 133 4.40 -10.10 -26.71
N GLY A 134 3.67 -9.82 -27.78
CA GLY A 134 2.50 -10.59 -28.20
C GLY A 134 1.36 -10.69 -27.18
N LEU A 135 1.30 -9.83 -26.15
CA LEU A 135 0.22 -9.86 -25.16
C LEU A 135 -1.12 -9.42 -25.81
N GLN A 136 -2.18 -10.20 -25.57
CA GLN A 136 -3.54 -9.90 -26.04
C GLN A 136 -4.49 -9.75 -24.85
N PHE A 137 -5.47 -8.84 -24.99
CA PHE A 137 -6.44 -8.48 -23.95
C PHE A 137 -7.84 -8.98 -24.27
#